data_AF-A0A6I6HPL9-F1
#
_entry.id   AF-A0A6I6HPL9-F1
#
_cell.length_a   1.000
_cell.length_b   1.000
_cell.length_c   1.000
_cell.angle_alpha   90.00
_cell.angle_beta   90.00
_cell.angle_gamma   90.00
#
_symmetry.space_group_name_H-M   'P 1'
#
loop_
_entity.id
_entity.type
_entity.pdbx_description
1 polymer ?
#
loop_
_entity_poly.entity_id
_entity_poly.type
_entity_poly.pdbx_seq_one_letter_code
_entity_poly.pdbx_strand_id
1 'polypeptide(L)'
;MHRIFTLAGFGRVIRAGDSRRFSVDLKNDRESVMEAVVSAATVGDVTFSPHFSSTIKKRKCYSIKTYSHILVLRAIALFLSRRFRINPRGRDSIVKEIIETLSDSTPMHIYRRDISSFYENLPIKIAEDQILYSAFIPTRMRDYIKKFFETFSPGAVGVPRGIGLSTVISELVMRKNDQRIREMEGVYKYFRYSDDILIFSTQSSEQLAAKLATTLPPGLTFNTSKSSEISVTQEKKSLAKQVAIEYLGYKFQFSDHAGDNKPRKITVSISDKKISKLKSKLICIFKNFSTSKDFGLFKDRIQFISSNYFAYRRGVNSLKDSSYVKSGIYYNYHLCGVYQGSIRQPHDCSDLKSLDGFYNSLLAGRSSEFRSLFIGTLGKAQLQVMRRFSFFKGFEHRMTVRFSSERIRDIKKVWRNG
;
A
#
# COMPACT_ATOMS: atom_id res chain seq x y z
N MET A 1 19.42 -11.52 28.91
CA MET A 1 19.57 -10.15 28.35
C MET A 1 19.51 -10.24 26.83
N HIS A 2 18.41 -9.81 26.18
CA HIS A 2 18.28 -9.96 24.72
C HIS A 2 19.26 -9.03 23.99
N ARG A 3 20.36 -9.59 23.46
CA ARG A 3 21.27 -8.85 22.58
C ARG A 3 20.60 -8.69 21.21
N ILE A 4 20.00 -7.51 20.99
CA ILE A 4 19.27 -7.19 19.75
C ILE A 4 20.25 -6.87 18.60
N PHE A 5 21.36 -6.21 18.93
CA PHE A 5 22.45 -5.92 18.01
C PHE A 5 23.42 -7.10 18.00
N THR A 6 23.05 -8.13 17.24
CA THR A 6 23.83 -9.35 17.03
C THR A 6 23.80 -9.71 15.54
N LEU A 7 24.73 -10.56 15.11
CA LEU A 7 24.75 -11.10 13.74
C LEU A 7 23.39 -11.75 13.39
N ALA A 8 22.85 -12.56 14.28
CA ALA A 8 21.54 -13.19 14.10
C ALA A 8 20.39 -12.16 14.09
N GLY A 9 20.46 -11.13 14.95
CA GLY A 9 19.49 -10.04 15.00
C GLY A 9 19.42 -9.26 13.69
N PHE A 10 20.57 -8.82 13.18
CA PHE A 10 20.66 -8.10 11.91
C PHE A 10 20.32 -8.98 10.72
N GLY A 11 20.74 -10.26 10.74
CA GLY A 11 20.39 -11.24 9.70
C GLY A 11 18.88 -11.36 9.45
N ARG A 12 18.05 -11.20 10.48
CA ARG A 12 16.57 -11.25 10.38
C ARG A 12 15.95 -10.03 9.72
N VAL A 13 16.66 -8.91 9.65
CA VAL A 13 16.14 -7.63 9.12
C VAL A 13 16.77 -7.20 7.80
N ILE A 14 17.70 -8.00 7.27
CA ILE A 14 18.15 -7.90 5.90
C ILE A 14 16.95 -8.09 4.98
N ARG A 15 16.82 -7.21 3.99
CA ARG A 15 15.78 -7.29 2.99
C ARG A 15 16.40 -7.65 1.65
N ALA A 16 15.64 -8.48 0.95
CA ALA A 16 15.76 -8.62 -0.49
C ALA A 16 15.85 -7.26 -1.20
N GLY A 17 16.95 -7.02 -1.91
CA GLY A 17 17.25 -5.77 -2.61
C GLY A 17 18.25 -4.86 -1.90
N ASP A 18 18.65 -5.16 -0.66
CA ASP A 18 19.58 -4.31 0.10
C ASP A 18 20.93 -4.16 -0.59
N SER A 19 21.52 -5.25 -1.10
CA SER A 19 22.81 -5.21 -1.83
C SER A 19 22.84 -4.15 -2.92
N ARG A 20 21.78 -4.10 -3.73
CA ARG A 20 21.65 -3.12 -4.83
C ARG A 20 21.36 -1.72 -4.30
N ARG A 21 20.49 -1.60 -3.29
CA ARG A 21 20.05 -0.29 -2.77
C ARG A 21 21.19 0.45 -2.09
N PHE A 22 22.06 -0.28 -1.41
CA PHE A 22 23.13 0.25 -0.58
C PHE A 22 24.53 0.00 -1.15
N SER A 23 24.62 -0.59 -2.35
CA SER A 23 25.88 -0.94 -3.00
C SER A 23 26.81 -1.78 -2.11
N VAL A 24 26.25 -2.84 -1.49
CA VAL A 24 26.97 -3.76 -0.60
C VAL A 24 26.88 -5.21 -1.13
N ASP A 25 27.96 -5.97 -1.11
CA ASP A 25 27.93 -7.37 -1.57
C ASP A 25 27.59 -8.35 -0.44
N LEU A 26 26.32 -8.40 -0.07
CA LEU A 26 25.81 -9.38 0.92
C LEU A 26 25.90 -10.84 0.47
N LYS A 27 26.29 -11.14 -0.77
CA LYS A 27 26.48 -12.53 -1.19
C LYS A 27 27.82 -13.05 -0.69
N ASN A 28 28.87 -12.24 -0.80
CA ASN A 28 30.24 -12.64 -0.48
C ASN A 28 30.70 -12.07 0.88
N ASP A 29 30.32 -10.83 1.20
CA ASP A 29 30.83 -10.07 2.34
C ASP A 29 29.82 -9.96 3.48
N ARG A 30 28.87 -10.91 3.57
CA ARG A 30 27.76 -10.79 4.53
C ARG A 30 28.25 -10.69 5.97
N GLU A 31 29.16 -11.58 6.36
CA GLU A 31 29.62 -11.72 7.73
C GLU A 31 30.37 -10.47 8.16
N SER A 32 31.38 -10.04 7.39
CA SER A 32 32.14 -8.81 7.65
C SER A 32 31.26 -7.56 7.70
N VAL A 33 30.29 -7.43 6.78
CA VAL A 33 29.32 -6.31 6.82
C VAL A 33 28.48 -6.37 8.09
N MET A 34 28.01 -7.53 8.52
CA MET A 34 27.21 -7.65 9.75
C MET A 34 28.05 -7.39 11.01
N GLU A 35 29.31 -7.84 11.06
CA GLU A 35 30.23 -7.58 12.17
C GLU A 35 30.50 -6.08 12.33
N ALA A 36 30.76 -5.37 11.22
CA ALA A 36 30.90 -3.93 11.23
C ALA A 36 29.65 -3.22 11.76
N VAL A 37 28.46 -3.70 11.40
CA VAL A 37 27.18 -3.16 11.90
C VAL A 37 27.01 -3.42 13.39
N VAL A 38 27.38 -4.61 13.88
CA VAL A 38 27.35 -4.96 15.31
C VAL A 38 28.29 -4.07 16.11
N SER A 39 29.52 -3.89 15.62
CA SER A 39 30.51 -3.02 16.27
C SER A 39 29.99 -1.58 16.38
N ALA A 40 29.57 -0.97 15.27
CA ALA A 40 29.03 0.39 15.25
C ALA A 40 27.79 0.54 16.17
N ALA A 41 26.88 -0.44 16.15
CA ALA A 41 25.68 -0.43 16.98
C ALA A 41 25.96 -0.61 18.49
N THR A 42 27.08 -1.23 18.85
CA THR A 42 27.45 -1.47 20.25
C THR A 42 28.16 -0.25 20.84
N VAL A 43 29.10 0.31 20.08
CA VAL A 43 29.91 1.48 20.48
C VAL A 43 29.07 2.77 20.51
N GLY A 44 27.98 2.85 19.74
CA GLY A 44 27.10 4.03 19.72
C GLY A 44 27.28 4.91 18.48
N ASP A 45 28.12 4.49 17.52
CA ASP A 45 28.51 5.22 16.31
C ASP A 45 27.49 5.12 15.17
N VAL A 46 26.20 5.25 15.53
CA VAL A 46 25.11 5.26 14.56
C VAL A 46 24.37 6.58 14.69
N THR A 47 24.26 7.26 13.54
CA THR A 47 23.55 8.54 13.39
C THR A 47 22.42 8.41 12.38
N PHE A 48 21.41 9.27 12.46
CA PHE A 48 20.34 9.30 11.44
C PHE A 48 20.38 10.57 10.59
N SER A 49 21.48 11.32 10.69
CA SER A 49 21.82 12.50 9.93
C SER A 49 23.23 12.36 9.31
N PRO A 50 23.47 12.93 8.11
CA PRO A 50 22.47 13.52 7.23
C PRO A 50 21.53 12.44 6.65
N HIS A 51 20.27 12.81 6.42
CA HIS A 51 19.29 11.98 5.74
C HIS A 51 18.88 12.63 4.42
N PHE A 52 18.44 11.82 3.46
CA PHE A 52 17.91 12.33 2.21
C PHE A 52 16.41 12.52 2.31
N SER A 53 15.93 13.73 2.01
CA SER A 53 14.51 14.04 1.87
C SER A 53 14.12 14.19 0.40
N SER A 54 12.99 13.62 0.02
CA SER A 54 12.35 13.84 -1.28
C SER A 54 10.87 14.15 -1.10
N THR A 55 10.29 14.93 -2.00
CA THR A 55 8.87 15.24 -1.95
C THR A 55 8.11 14.29 -2.86
N ILE A 56 7.22 13.48 -2.29
CA ILE A 56 6.30 12.61 -3.03
C ILE A 56 4.88 13.13 -2.78
N LYS A 57 4.20 13.61 -3.82
CA LYS A 57 2.84 14.17 -3.73
C LYS A 57 2.70 15.26 -2.68
N LYS A 58 3.61 16.24 -2.70
CA LYS A 58 3.68 17.35 -1.74
C LYS A 58 3.98 16.93 -0.28
N ARG A 59 4.32 15.66 -0.02
CA ARG A 59 4.71 15.17 1.32
C ARG A 59 6.18 14.81 1.36
N LYS A 60 6.88 15.20 2.43
CA LYS A 60 8.30 14.86 2.63
C LYS A 60 8.44 13.38 2.97
N CYS A 61 9.33 12.70 2.26
CA CYS A 61 9.72 11.31 2.50
C CYS A 61 11.22 11.24 2.71
N TYR A 62 11.61 10.50 3.75
CA TYR A 62 12.96 10.40 4.24
C TYR A 62 13.57 9.04 3.90
N SER A 63 14.86 9.04 3.64
CA SER A 63 15.63 7.82 3.46
C SER A 63 17.05 7.97 4.00
N ILE A 64 17.53 6.88 4.58
CA ILE A 64 18.90 6.76 5.07
C ILE A 64 19.68 5.95 4.04
N LYS A 65 20.84 6.47 3.62
CA LYS A 65 21.73 5.82 2.64
C LYS A 65 22.76 4.90 3.30
N THR A 66 23.12 5.14 4.56
CA THR A 66 24.07 4.29 5.27
C THR A 66 23.42 2.96 5.65
N TYR A 67 24.02 1.85 5.23
CA TYR A 67 23.43 0.52 5.40
C TYR A 67 23.36 0.07 6.87
N SER A 68 24.40 0.33 7.65
CA SER A 68 24.43 0.03 9.09
C SER A 68 23.31 0.74 9.84
N HIS A 69 23.12 2.04 9.57
CA HIS A 69 22.11 2.85 10.25
C HIS A 69 20.69 2.35 9.95
N ILE A 70 20.39 1.96 8.71
CA ILE A 70 19.07 1.41 8.37
C ILE A 70 18.86 0.03 8.99
N LEU A 71 19.90 -0.80 9.13
CA LEU A 71 19.78 -2.09 9.80
C LEU A 71 19.47 -1.94 11.28
N VAL A 72 20.11 -0.97 11.95
CA VAL A 72 19.77 -0.60 13.35
C VAL A 72 18.31 -0.19 13.47
N LEU A 73 17.82 0.72 12.63
CA LEU A 73 16.40 1.12 12.66
C LEU A 73 15.44 -0.04 12.40
N ARG A 74 15.79 -0.97 11.50
CA ARG A 74 14.95 -2.15 11.24
C ARG A 74 14.98 -3.14 12.40
N ALA A 75 16.13 -3.32 13.05
CA ALA A 75 16.26 -4.16 14.24
C ALA A 75 15.43 -3.59 15.40
N ILE A 76 15.50 -2.26 15.61
CA ILE A 76 14.66 -1.54 16.57
C ILE A 76 13.18 -1.75 16.23
N ALA A 77 12.77 -1.49 14.98
CA ALA A 77 11.38 -1.66 14.56
C ALA A 77 10.88 -3.10 14.80
N LEU A 78 11.65 -4.11 14.41
CA LEU A 78 11.30 -5.52 14.65
C LEU A 78 11.17 -5.83 16.14
N PHE A 79 12.10 -5.33 16.96
CA PHE A 79 12.06 -5.53 18.40
C PHE A 79 10.81 -4.90 19.03
N LEU A 80 10.54 -3.62 18.74
CA LEU A 80 9.37 -2.91 19.24
C LEU A 80 8.07 -3.58 18.76
N SER A 81 7.99 -3.97 17.48
CA SER A 81 6.82 -4.70 16.96
C SER A 81 6.54 -5.98 17.75
N ARG A 82 7.56 -6.77 18.07
CA ARG A 82 7.39 -7.98 18.89
C ARG A 82 7.03 -7.64 20.34
N ARG A 83 7.77 -6.72 20.96
CA ARG A 83 7.61 -6.38 22.38
C ARG A 83 6.24 -5.78 22.68
N PHE A 84 5.74 -4.95 21.78
CA PHE A 84 4.44 -4.31 21.89
C PHE A 84 3.33 -5.07 21.16
N ARG A 85 3.59 -6.26 20.60
CA ARG A 85 2.61 -7.08 19.86
C ARG A 85 1.92 -6.31 18.72
N ILE A 86 2.68 -5.51 17.99
CA ILE A 86 2.20 -4.76 16.83
C ILE A 86 2.31 -5.64 15.60
N ASN A 87 1.16 -6.05 15.07
CA ASN A 87 1.06 -6.79 13.83
C ASN A 87 0.07 -6.09 12.89
N PRO A 88 0.54 -5.17 12.03
CA PRO A 88 -0.32 -4.50 11.07
C PRO A 88 -0.97 -5.54 10.16
N ARG A 89 -2.30 -5.48 10.03
CA ARG A 89 -3.03 -6.46 9.21
C ARG A 89 -2.65 -6.30 7.74
N GLY A 90 -2.46 -7.43 7.06
CA GLY A 90 -2.20 -7.44 5.63
C GLY A 90 -3.41 -6.96 4.83
N ARG A 91 -3.16 -6.20 3.75
CA ARG A 91 -4.20 -5.70 2.84
C ARG A 91 -5.19 -6.79 2.42
N ASP A 92 -4.69 -7.95 2.04
CA ASP A 92 -5.53 -9.05 1.54
C ASP A 92 -6.40 -9.66 2.64
N SER A 93 -5.90 -9.74 3.88
CA SER A 93 -6.70 -10.22 5.02
C SER A 93 -7.85 -9.26 5.32
N ILE A 94 -7.59 -7.95 5.30
CA ILE A 94 -8.63 -6.94 5.50
C ILE A 94 -9.69 -7.04 4.40
N VAL A 95 -9.28 -7.14 3.13
CA VAL A 95 -10.23 -7.22 2.01
C VAL A 95 -11.09 -8.48 2.08
N LYS A 96 -10.52 -9.64 2.44
CA LYS A 96 -11.30 -10.87 2.66
C LYS A 96 -12.34 -10.70 3.76
N GLU A 97 -11.94 -10.14 4.89
CA GLU A 97 -12.85 -9.96 6.03
C GLU A 97 -13.94 -8.90 5.74
N ILE A 98 -13.65 -7.90 4.88
CA ILE A 98 -14.67 -6.98 4.36
C ILE A 98 -15.69 -7.73 3.49
N ILE A 99 -15.24 -8.61 2.59
CA ILE A 99 -16.13 -9.43 1.77
C ILE A 99 -17.03 -10.31 2.65
N GLU A 100 -16.44 -10.95 3.65
CA GLU A 100 -17.18 -11.76 4.64
C GLU A 100 -18.22 -10.91 5.38
N THR A 101 -17.83 -9.71 5.84
CA THR A 101 -18.73 -8.79 6.56
C THR A 101 -19.89 -8.31 5.69
N LEU A 102 -19.61 -7.93 4.44
CA LEU A 102 -20.63 -7.48 3.49
C LEU A 102 -21.57 -8.60 3.03
N SER A 103 -21.17 -9.86 3.23
CA SER A 103 -21.95 -11.03 2.84
C SER A 103 -23.14 -11.24 3.77
N ASP A 104 -23.12 -10.64 4.96
CA ASP A 104 -24.24 -10.60 5.87
C ASP A 104 -25.36 -9.71 5.30
N SER A 105 -26.57 -10.25 5.25
CA SER A 105 -27.78 -9.58 4.76
C SER A 105 -28.54 -8.86 5.88
N THR A 106 -27.95 -8.69 7.07
CA THR A 106 -28.52 -7.86 8.14
C THR A 106 -28.40 -6.36 7.83
N PRO A 107 -29.28 -5.52 8.43
CA PRO A 107 -29.16 -4.07 8.37
C PRO A 107 -27.79 -3.61 8.90
N MET A 108 -27.09 -2.77 8.13
CA MET A 108 -25.79 -2.24 8.54
C MET A 108 -25.54 -0.82 8.05
N HIS A 109 -24.68 -0.11 8.76
CA HIS A 109 -24.18 1.21 8.42
C HIS A 109 -22.67 1.16 8.28
N ILE A 110 -22.16 1.70 7.17
CA ILE A 110 -20.76 1.64 6.78
C ILE A 110 -20.19 3.05 6.78
N TYR A 111 -19.18 3.28 7.61
CA TYR A 111 -18.50 4.57 7.74
C TYR A 111 -17.08 4.44 7.21
N ARG A 112 -16.77 5.22 6.17
CA ARG A 112 -15.39 5.42 5.73
C ARG A 112 -14.87 6.74 6.26
N ARG A 113 -13.65 6.72 6.80
CA ARG A 113 -12.93 7.89 7.30
C ARG A 113 -11.48 7.85 6.80
N ASP A 114 -10.90 9.02 6.58
CA ASP A 114 -9.49 9.20 6.21
C ASP A 114 -8.88 10.23 7.16
N ILE A 115 -7.71 9.98 7.74
CA ILE A 115 -7.07 10.94 8.64
C ILE A 115 -6.19 11.91 7.84
N SER A 116 -6.47 13.21 7.97
CA SER A 116 -5.74 14.27 7.29
C SER A 116 -4.29 14.36 7.77
N SER A 117 -3.34 14.37 6.84
CA SER A 117 -1.90 14.54 7.13
C SER A 117 -1.40 13.59 8.24
N PHE A 118 -1.90 12.35 8.26
CA PHE A 118 -1.70 11.39 9.36
C PHE A 118 -0.26 11.34 9.89
N TYR A 119 0.71 11.02 9.04
CA TYR A 119 2.11 10.89 9.49
C TYR A 119 2.71 12.21 9.96
N GLU A 120 2.28 13.34 9.41
CA GLU A 120 2.80 14.66 9.77
C GLU A 120 2.25 15.16 11.11
N ASN A 121 1.04 14.76 11.49
CA ASN A 121 0.32 15.31 12.64
C ASN A 121 0.18 14.34 13.82
N LEU A 122 0.82 13.15 13.77
CA LEU A 122 0.75 12.18 14.86
C LEU A 122 1.29 12.76 16.18
N PRO A 123 0.54 12.69 17.30
CA PRO A 123 1.04 13.11 18.61
C PRO A 123 2.01 12.07 19.16
N ILE A 124 3.32 12.28 18.95
CA ILE A 124 4.35 11.27 19.20
C ILE A 124 4.63 11.07 20.68
N LYS A 125 4.44 12.12 21.49
CA LYS A 125 4.79 12.11 22.91
C LYS A 125 4.23 10.89 23.65
N ILE A 126 2.99 10.50 23.33
CA ILE A 126 2.32 9.33 23.88
C ILE A 126 3.11 8.04 23.63
N ALA A 127 3.57 7.83 22.39
CA ALA A 127 4.33 6.64 22.04
C ALA A 127 5.79 6.74 22.48
N GLU A 128 6.38 7.93 22.42
CA GLU A 128 7.72 8.21 22.92
C GLU A 128 7.84 7.83 24.39
N ASP A 129 6.96 8.33 25.26
CA ASP A 129 7.01 8.04 26.69
C ASP A 129 6.79 6.55 26.98
N GLN A 130 5.84 5.90 26.29
CA GLN A 130 5.61 4.45 26.41
C GLN A 130 6.86 3.62 26.04
N ILE A 131 7.62 4.06 25.04
CA ILE A 131 8.84 3.37 24.62
C ILE A 131 9.98 3.71 25.58
N LEU A 132 10.26 5.00 25.80
CA LEU A 132 11.45 5.44 26.53
C LEU A 132 11.40 5.11 28.02
N TYR A 133 10.23 5.03 28.66
CA TYR A 133 10.13 4.63 30.07
C TYR A 133 9.96 3.13 30.29
N SER A 134 9.89 2.33 29.22
CA SER A 134 9.76 0.87 29.34
C SER A 134 11.07 0.24 29.83
N ALA A 135 10.99 -0.47 30.96
CA ALA A 135 12.12 -1.21 31.55
C ALA A 135 12.69 -2.31 30.63
N PHE A 136 11.92 -2.73 29.62
CA PHE A 136 12.31 -3.80 28.70
C PHE A 136 13.13 -3.30 27.50
N ILE A 137 13.32 -1.99 27.36
CA ILE A 137 14.10 -1.40 26.28
C ILE A 137 15.55 -1.27 26.73
N PRO A 138 16.51 -1.97 26.10
CA PRO A 138 17.93 -1.83 26.46
C PRO A 138 18.44 -0.41 26.29
N THR A 139 19.37 0.02 27.16
CA THR A 139 19.91 1.39 27.19
C THR A 139 20.39 1.86 25.83
N ARG A 140 21.25 1.09 25.15
CA ARG A 140 21.77 1.46 23.83
C ARG A 140 20.67 1.64 22.77
N MET A 141 19.63 0.81 22.81
CA MET A 141 18.48 0.95 21.92
C MET A 141 17.68 2.22 22.26
N ARG A 142 17.52 2.52 23.56
CA ARG A 142 16.87 3.75 24.02
C ARG A 142 17.59 4.98 23.48
N ASP A 143 18.92 4.99 23.49
CA ASP A 143 19.73 6.07 22.92
C ASP A 143 19.42 6.28 21.43
N TYR A 144 19.37 5.20 20.64
CA TYR A 144 19.02 5.31 19.23
C TYR A 144 17.57 5.74 19.00
N ILE A 145 16.63 5.32 19.84
CA ILE A 145 15.24 5.77 19.72
C ILE A 145 15.13 7.26 20.03
N LYS A 146 15.87 7.78 21.03
CA LYS A 146 15.97 9.22 21.30
C LYS A 146 16.54 9.98 20.10
N LYS A 147 17.69 9.54 19.58
CA LYS A 147 18.29 10.12 18.36
C LYS A 147 17.32 10.14 17.18
N PHE A 148 16.49 9.10 17.03
CA PHE A 148 15.47 9.04 15.98
C PHE A 148 14.41 10.14 16.16
N PHE A 149 13.86 10.30 17.37
CA PHE A 149 12.87 11.34 17.66
C PHE A 149 13.45 12.74 17.51
N GLU A 150 14.67 12.98 18.02
CA GLU A 150 15.39 14.26 17.86
C GLU A 150 15.61 14.60 16.38
N THR A 151 15.94 13.61 15.54
CA THR A 151 16.24 13.83 14.12
C THR A 151 14.99 14.07 13.28
N PHE A 152 13.89 13.34 13.54
CA PHE A 152 12.76 13.28 12.62
C PHE A 152 11.42 13.77 13.17
N SER A 153 11.34 13.96 14.49
CA SER A 153 10.14 14.39 15.19
C SER A 153 10.45 15.52 16.18
N PRO A 154 11.21 16.57 15.79
CA PRO A 154 11.48 17.69 16.68
C PRO A 154 10.16 18.33 17.12
N GLY A 155 9.97 18.52 18.42
CA GLY A 155 8.70 19.00 18.98
C GLY A 155 7.63 17.93 19.23
N ALA A 156 7.98 16.64 19.17
CA ALA A 156 7.11 15.51 19.50
C ALA A 156 5.82 15.40 18.65
N VAL A 157 5.87 15.90 17.41
CA VAL A 157 4.78 15.81 16.43
C VAL A 157 5.29 15.21 15.12
N GLY A 158 4.51 14.27 14.58
CA GLY A 158 4.75 13.62 13.30
C GLY A 158 5.88 12.60 13.31
N VAL A 159 5.88 11.72 12.31
CA VAL A 159 6.95 10.74 12.04
C VAL A 159 7.34 10.76 10.56
N PRO A 160 8.59 10.43 10.23
CA PRO A 160 9.09 10.52 8.86
C PRO A 160 8.49 9.42 7.99
N ARG A 161 7.93 9.79 6.84
CA ARG A 161 7.53 8.81 5.81
C ARG A 161 8.78 8.14 5.22
N GLY A 162 8.70 6.85 4.91
CA GLY A 162 9.78 6.09 4.26
C GLY A 162 10.72 5.35 5.20
N ILE A 163 10.59 5.56 6.52
CA ILE A 163 11.33 4.83 7.55
C ILE A 163 10.42 3.79 8.20
N GLY A 164 10.90 2.54 8.32
CA GLY A 164 10.08 1.42 8.81
C GLY A 164 9.65 1.54 10.28
N LEU A 165 10.45 2.23 11.10
CA LEU A 165 10.14 2.49 12.51
C LEU A 165 8.88 3.37 12.67
N SER A 166 8.63 4.29 11.73
CA SER A 166 7.46 5.16 11.74
C SER A 166 6.14 4.39 11.72
N THR A 167 6.08 3.24 11.03
CA THR A 167 4.90 2.36 11.04
C THR A 167 4.64 1.79 12.43
N VAL A 168 5.69 1.38 13.14
CA VAL A 168 5.55 0.82 14.50
C VAL A 168 5.05 1.90 15.46
N ILE A 169 5.62 3.11 15.37
CA ILE A 169 5.22 4.25 16.21
C ILE A 169 3.78 4.66 15.91
N SER A 170 3.37 4.77 14.64
CA SER A 170 2.00 5.15 14.29
C SER A 170 0.96 4.16 14.83
N GLU A 171 1.26 2.87 14.82
CA GLU A 171 0.39 1.84 15.40
C GLU A 171 0.31 1.92 16.94
N LEU A 172 1.40 2.32 17.62
CA LEU A 172 1.36 2.57 19.07
C LEU A 172 0.48 3.76 19.41
N VAL A 173 0.64 4.88 18.70
CA VAL A 173 -0.15 6.09 18.92
C VAL A 173 -1.64 5.80 18.74
N MET A 174 -2.00 5.06 17.68
CA MET A 174 -3.41 4.78 17.35
C MET A 174 -4.05 3.69 18.22
N ARG A 175 -3.27 2.90 18.97
CA ARG A 175 -3.78 1.72 19.69
C ARG A 175 -5.00 1.98 20.58
N LYS A 176 -4.93 3.01 21.46
CA LYS A 176 -6.02 3.33 22.38
C LYS A 176 -7.25 3.84 21.63
N ASN A 177 -7.04 4.65 20.58
CA ASN A 177 -8.12 5.11 19.71
C ASN A 177 -8.81 3.95 19.00
N ASP A 178 -8.04 3.04 18.40
CA ASP A 178 -8.58 1.88 17.68
C ASP A 178 -9.37 0.95 18.61
N GLN A 179 -8.95 0.83 19.87
CA GLN A 179 -9.69 0.10 20.90
C GLN A 179 -11.00 0.81 21.24
N ARG A 180 -10.96 2.12 21.53
CA ARG A 180 -12.17 2.91 21.81
C ARG A 180 -13.21 2.81 20.70
N ILE A 181 -12.79 2.90 19.43
CA ILE A 181 -13.71 2.76 18.29
C ILE A 181 -14.31 1.35 18.23
N ARG A 182 -13.53 0.31 18.51
CA ARG A 182 -14.03 -1.08 18.56
C ARG A 182 -15.02 -1.32 19.70
N GLU A 183 -14.90 -0.57 20.80
CA GLU A 183 -15.76 -0.66 21.97
C GLU A 183 -16.99 0.25 21.88
N MET A 184 -17.10 1.08 20.83
CA MET A 184 -18.29 1.91 20.63
C MET A 184 -19.51 1.04 20.39
N GLU A 185 -20.62 1.43 21.03
CA GLU A 185 -21.91 0.79 20.84
C GLU A 185 -22.30 0.75 19.35
N GLY A 186 -22.79 -0.41 18.92
CA GLY A 186 -23.17 -0.69 17.53
C GLY A 186 -22.01 -1.09 16.61
N VAL A 187 -20.75 -0.73 16.93
CA VAL A 187 -19.60 -1.10 16.09
C VAL A 187 -19.26 -2.57 16.26
N TYR A 188 -19.37 -3.34 15.17
CA TYR A 188 -19.08 -4.78 15.18
C TYR A 188 -17.89 -5.17 14.29
N LYS A 189 -17.49 -4.33 13.33
CA LYS A 189 -16.23 -4.48 12.59
C LYS A 189 -15.52 -3.14 12.39
N TYR A 190 -14.20 -3.17 12.56
CA TYR A 190 -13.31 -2.02 12.41
C TYR A 190 -12.05 -2.41 11.65
N PHE A 191 -11.75 -1.67 10.59
CA PHE A 191 -10.56 -1.84 9.76
C PHE A 191 -9.81 -0.53 9.67
N ARG A 192 -8.52 -0.54 10.03
CA ARG A 192 -7.61 0.57 9.78
C ARG A 192 -6.42 0.10 8.96
N TYR A 193 -6.08 0.88 7.95
CA TYR A 193 -4.85 0.72 7.19
C TYR A 193 -4.15 2.06 7.09
N SER A 194 -3.21 2.30 8.01
CA SER A 194 -2.59 3.62 8.21
C SER A 194 -3.66 4.68 8.51
N ASP A 195 -3.99 5.53 7.54
CA ASP A 195 -4.89 6.68 7.61
C ASP A 195 -6.32 6.38 7.11
N ASP A 196 -6.52 5.30 6.33
CA ASP A 196 -7.83 4.91 5.78
C ASP A 196 -8.54 3.96 6.77
N ILE A 197 -9.73 4.33 7.21
CA ILE A 197 -10.53 3.62 8.21
C ILE A 197 -11.88 3.24 7.60
N LEU A 198 -12.32 2.01 7.86
CA LEU A 198 -13.63 1.49 7.50
C LEU A 198 -14.28 0.85 8.71
N ILE A 199 -15.52 1.23 9.01
CA ILE A 199 -16.26 0.82 10.21
C ILE A 199 -17.62 0.29 9.77
N PHE A 200 -18.04 -0.82 10.36
CA PHE A 200 -19.38 -1.38 10.21
C PHE A 200 -20.08 -1.31 11.55
N SER A 201 -21.30 -0.77 11.54
CA SER A 201 -22.14 -0.55 12.72
C SER A 201 -23.56 -1.03 12.48
N THR A 202 -24.25 -1.47 13.53
CA THR A 202 -25.69 -1.76 13.50
C THR A 202 -26.55 -0.51 13.67
N GLN A 203 -25.96 0.61 14.10
CA GLN A 203 -26.67 1.86 14.37
C GLN A 203 -26.35 2.90 13.28
N SER A 204 -27.38 3.49 12.66
CA SER A 204 -27.27 4.79 12.00
C SER A 204 -27.37 5.85 13.08
N SER A 205 -26.25 6.33 13.58
CA SER A 205 -26.33 7.50 14.44
C SER A 205 -25.36 8.57 13.97
N GLU A 206 -25.91 9.76 13.75
CA GLU A 206 -25.15 11.01 13.74
C GLU A 206 -24.30 11.12 15.01
N GLN A 207 -24.79 10.52 16.11
CA GLN A 207 -24.05 10.36 17.35
C GLN A 207 -22.77 9.53 17.18
N LEU A 208 -22.75 8.45 16.39
CA LEU A 208 -21.53 7.68 16.10
C LEU A 208 -20.57 8.54 15.28
N ALA A 209 -21.06 9.28 14.28
CA ALA A 209 -20.22 10.20 13.51
C ALA A 209 -19.60 11.30 14.41
N ALA A 210 -20.37 11.87 15.34
CA ALA A 210 -19.90 12.85 16.33
C ALA A 210 -18.90 12.23 17.33
N LYS A 211 -19.20 11.04 17.87
CA LYS A 211 -18.29 10.28 18.75
C LYS A 211 -16.98 9.95 18.05
N LEU A 212 -17.02 9.56 16.78
CA LEU A 212 -15.82 9.30 16.00
C LEU A 212 -14.94 10.55 15.92
N ALA A 213 -15.53 11.72 15.64
CA ALA A 213 -14.80 12.97 15.53
C ALA A 213 -14.06 13.36 16.82
N THR A 214 -14.59 13.01 17.99
CA THR A 214 -13.97 13.30 19.29
C THR A 214 -13.01 12.21 19.79
N THR A 215 -12.96 11.05 19.12
CA THR A 215 -12.15 9.91 19.59
C THR A 215 -10.69 9.99 19.17
N LEU A 216 -10.39 10.72 18.09
CA LEU A 216 -9.04 10.84 17.55
C LEU A 216 -8.06 11.44 18.57
N PRO A 217 -6.79 10.98 18.58
CA PRO A 217 -5.74 11.62 19.35
C PRO A 217 -5.60 13.13 19.04
N PRO A 218 -5.17 13.95 20.02
CA PRO A 218 -4.97 15.38 19.81
C PRO A 218 -4.09 15.68 18.59
N GLY A 219 -4.50 16.67 17.79
CA GLY A 219 -3.81 17.08 16.57
C GLY A 219 -4.20 16.29 15.30
N LEU A 220 -4.92 15.18 15.44
CA LEU A 220 -5.47 14.43 14.30
C LEU A 220 -6.91 14.85 14.01
N THR A 221 -7.24 14.96 12.72
CA THR A 221 -8.58 15.27 12.25
C THR A 221 -8.95 14.40 11.06
N PHE A 222 -10.25 14.09 10.91
CA PHE A 222 -10.74 13.41 9.73
C PHE A 222 -10.78 14.36 8.52
N ASN A 223 -10.53 13.79 7.36
CA ASN A 223 -10.74 14.43 6.08
C ASN A 223 -12.21 14.27 5.67
N THR A 224 -12.98 15.34 5.86
CA THR A 224 -14.42 15.36 5.51
C THR A 224 -14.65 15.07 4.03
N SER A 225 -13.83 15.62 3.13
CA SER A 225 -13.97 15.42 1.66
C SER A 225 -13.77 13.98 1.18
N LYS A 226 -13.13 13.13 2.00
CA LYS A 226 -12.90 11.71 1.69
C LYS A 226 -13.70 10.77 2.59
N SER A 227 -14.46 11.33 3.54
CA SER A 227 -15.31 10.56 4.42
C SER A 227 -16.62 10.27 3.70
N SER A 228 -17.18 9.09 3.93
CA SER A 228 -18.47 8.69 3.34
C SER A 228 -19.22 7.78 4.29
N GLU A 229 -20.53 7.78 4.18
CA GLU A 229 -21.45 6.97 4.98
C GLU A 229 -22.46 6.30 4.06
N ILE A 230 -22.72 5.02 4.28
CA ILE A 230 -23.70 4.25 3.52
C ILE A 230 -24.56 3.46 4.49
N SER A 231 -25.87 3.58 4.35
CA SER A 231 -26.85 2.76 5.06
C SER A 231 -27.32 1.63 4.15
N VAL A 232 -27.31 0.42 4.66
CA VAL A 232 -27.66 -0.83 3.98
C VAL A 232 -28.78 -1.47 4.79
N THR A 233 -29.99 -0.92 4.65
CA THR A 233 -31.13 -1.22 5.54
C THR A 233 -32.42 -1.47 4.77
N GLN A 234 -32.37 -1.65 3.44
CA GLN A 234 -33.57 -1.67 2.62
C GLN A 234 -34.30 -3.01 2.73
N GLU A 235 -35.47 -3.02 3.40
CA GLU A 235 -36.24 -4.25 3.63
C GLU A 235 -36.91 -4.78 2.36
N LYS A 236 -37.48 -3.90 1.52
CA LYS A 236 -38.16 -4.32 0.29
C LYS A 236 -37.16 -4.49 -0.84
N LYS A 237 -36.94 -5.73 -1.27
CA LYS A 237 -36.04 -6.10 -2.38
C LYS A 237 -36.33 -5.37 -3.69
N SER A 238 -37.59 -5.06 -3.98
CA SER A 238 -38.00 -4.30 -5.18
C SER A 238 -37.53 -2.84 -5.18
N LEU A 239 -37.30 -2.26 -4.00
CA LEU A 239 -36.81 -0.89 -3.84
C LEU A 239 -35.30 -0.83 -3.59
N ALA A 240 -34.64 -1.99 -3.48
CA ALA A 240 -33.23 -2.08 -3.19
C ALA A 240 -32.39 -1.57 -4.35
N LYS A 241 -31.35 -0.81 -4.01
CA LYS A 241 -30.43 -0.17 -4.95
C LYS A 241 -29.08 -0.86 -4.91
N GLN A 242 -28.32 -0.71 -5.99
CA GLN A 242 -26.91 -1.06 -5.99
C GLN A 242 -26.12 0.05 -5.31
N VAL A 243 -25.33 -0.31 -4.31
CA VAL A 243 -24.41 0.56 -3.60
C VAL A 243 -22.98 0.09 -3.80
N ALA A 244 -22.02 0.98 -3.58
CA ALA A 244 -20.61 0.65 -3.71
C ALA A 244 -19.76 1.36 -2.66
N ILE A 245 -18.75 0.65 -2.15
CA ILE A 245 -17.66 1.24 -1.36
C ILE A 245 -16.32 0.98 -2.04
N GLU A 246 -15.39 1.91 -1.92
CA GLU A 246 -13.99 1.69 -2.30
C GLU A 246 -13.10 1.61 -1.06
N TYR A 247 -12.24 0.60 -0.96
CA TYR A 247 -11.27 0.51 0.12
C TYR A 247 -10.03 -0.28 -0.33
N LEU A 248 -8.84 0.17 0.05
CA LEU A 248 -7.55 -0.47 -0.30
C LEU A 248 -7.33 -0.75 -1.80
N GLY A 249 -7.95 0.07 -2.67
CA GLY A 249 -7.85 -0.05 -4.12
C GLY A 249 -8.77 -1.09 -4.76
N TYR A 250 -9.70 -1.67 -3.99
CA TYR A 250 -10.82 -2.46 -4.49
C TYR A 250 -12.11 -1.64 -4.43
N LYS A 251 -13.08 -2.00 -5.28
CA LYS A 251 -14.46 -1.52 -5.25
C LYS A 251 -15.36 -2.72 -4.95
N PHE A 252 -16.23 -2.58 -3.97
CA PHE A 252 -17.19 -3.60 -3.56
C PHE A 252 -18.58 -3.10 -3.93
N GLN A 253 -19.26 -3.81 -4.81
CA GLN A 253 -20.61 -3.47 -5.28
C GLN A 253 -21.58 -4.54 -4.82
N PHE A 254 -22.69 -4.11 -4.23
CA PHE A 254 -23.67 -5.00 -3.64
C PHE A 254 -25.02 -4.27 -3.50
N SER A 255 -26.09 -5.02 -3.26
CA SER A 255 -27.41 -4.42 -3.02
C SER A 255 -27.56 -3.93 -1.58
N ASP A 256 -28.20 -2.78 -1.37
CA ASP A 256 -28.54 -2.28 -0.03
C ASP A 256 -29.69 -3.05 0.65
N HIS A 257 -30.21 -4.10 0.00
CA HIS A 257 -31.23 -4.96 0.57
C HIS A 257 -30.73 -5.63 1.86
N ALA A 258 -31.50 -5.48 2.92
CA ALA A 258 -31.33 -6.14 4.20
C ALA A 258 -32.59 -6.94 4.53
N GLY A 259 -32.44 -8.20 4.96
CA GLY A 259 -33.56 -9.09 5.29
C GLY A 259 -33.69 -10.36 4.43
N ASP A 260 -32.70 -10.67 3.60
CA ASP A 260 -32.63 -12.00 2.95
C ASP A 260 -31.94 -12.99 3.90
N ASN A 261 -32.47 -14.21 4.01
CA ASN A 261 -31.80 -15.30 4.74
C ASN A 261 -30.59 -15.85 3.98
N LYS A 262 -30.42 -15.43 2.70
CA LYS A 262 -29.28 -15.82 1.88
C LYS A 262 -28.15 -14.80 1.98
N PRO A 263 -26.89 -15.26 1.84
CA PRO A 263 -25.75 -14.37 1.74
C PRO A 263 -25.89 -13.37 0.59
N ARG A 264 -25.54 -12.11 0.85
CA ARG A 264 -25.54 -11.06 -0.16
C ARG A 264 -24.54 -11.37 -1.27
N LYS A 265 -24.93 -11.11 -2.52
CA LYS A 265 -24.02 -11.15 -3.67
C LYS A 265 -23.17 -9.88 -3.71
N ILE A 266 -21.85 -10.03 -3.74
CA ILE A 266 -20.88 -8.93 -3.76
C ILE A 266 -19.98 -9.07 -4.98
N THR A 267 -19.95 -8.04 -5.82
CA THR A 267 -18.99 -7.93 -6.92
C THR A 267 -17.80 -7.11 -6.47
N VAL A 268 -16.60 -7.69 -6.50
CA VAL A 268 -15.35 -7.03 -6.16
C VAL A 268 -14.55 -6.77 -7.44
N SER A 269 -14.28 -5.50 -7.73
CA SER A 269 -13.55 -5.04 -8.91
C SER A 269 -12.38 -4.12 -8.52
N ILE A 270 -11.58 -3.70 -9.52
CA ILE A 270 -10.52 -2.72 -9.29
C ILE A 270 -11.19 -1.36 -9.06
N SER A 271 -10.74 -0.60 -8.06
CA SER A 271 -11.35 0.69 -7.76
C SER A 271 -11.25 1.68 -8.93
N ASP A 272 -12.24 2.54 -9.10
CA ASP A 272 -12.33 3.50 -10.21
C ASP A 272 -11.12 4.44 -10.16
N LYS A 273 -10.70 4.85 -8.95
CA LYS A 273 -9.48 5.64 -8.73
C LYS A 273 -8.21 4.94 -9.20
N LYS A 274 -8.17 3.60 -9.19
CA LYS A 274 -7.03 2.81 -9.69
C LYS A 274 -7.11 2.63 -11.20
N ILE A 275 -8.28 2.40 -11.77
CA ILE A 275 -8.50 2.38 -13.22
C ILE A 275 -8.11 3.73 -13.84
N SER A 276 -8.57 4.84 -13.26
CA SER A 276 -8.21 6.19 -13.73
C SER A 276 -6.70 6.43 -13.68
N LYS A 277 -5.99 5.92 -12.67
CA LYS A 277 -4.52 5.99 -12.63
C LYS A 277 -3.85 5.18 -13.74
N LEU A 278 -4.42 4.04 -14.15
CA LEU A 278 -3.91 3.29 -15.30
C LEU A 278 -4.14 4.07 -16.61
N LYS A 279 -5.30 4.70 -16.76
CA LYS A 279 -5.58 5.61 -17.90
C LYS A 279 -4.60 6.78 -17.94
N SER A 280 -4.33 7.46 -16.81
CA SER A 280 -3.33 8.52 -16.75
C SER A 280 -1.93 8.03 -17.13
N LYS A 281 -1.53 6.84 -16.67
CA LYS A 281 -0.25 6.24 -17.08
C LYS A 281 -0.19 5.97 -18.58
N LEU A 282 -1.26 5.46 -19.19
CA LEU A 282 -1.34 5.30 -20.64
C LEU A 282 -1.09 6.63 -21.34
N ILE A 283 -1.78 7.69 -20.95
CA ILE A 283 -1.55 9.03 -21.52
C ILE A 283 -0.08 9.48 -21.35
N CYS A 284 0.52 9.32 -20.17
CA CYS A 284 1.94 9.65 -19.97
C CYS A 284 2.88 8.83 -20.87
N ILE A 285 2.60 7.55 -21.07
CA ILE A 285 3.38 6.65 -21.94
C ILE A 285 3.32 7.14 -23.38
N PHE A 286 2.12 7.44 -23.88
CA PHE A 286 1.91 7.91 -25.25
C PHE A 286 2.57 9.27 -25.47
N LYS A 287 2.35 10.25 -24.57
CA LYS A 287 3.02 11.57 -24.63
C LYS A 287 4.53 11.46 -24.66
N ASN A 288 5.11 10.59 -23.82
CA ASN A 288 6.57 10.42 -23.84
C ASN A 288 7.08 9.74 -25.11
N PHE A 289 6.32 8.79 -25.66
CA PHE A 289 6.67 8.18 -26.94
C PHE A 289 6.58 9.19 -28.09
N SER A 290 5.61 10.13 -28.05
CA SER A 290 5.49 11.20 -29.05
C SER A 290 6.78 12.00 -29.24
N THR A 291 7.50 12.25 -28.14
CA THR A 291 8.76 13.00 -28.13
C THR A 291 9.99 12.10 -28.30
N SER A 292 10.08 11.02 -27.52
CA SER A 292 11.29 10.18 -27.47
C SER A 292 11.47 9.26 -28.67
N LYS A 293 10.36 8.87 -29.32
CA LYS A 293 10.33 7.88 -30.42
C LYS A 293 10.95 6.51 -30.08
N ASP A 294 11.27 6.23 -28.82
CA ASP A 294 11.81 4.94 -28.36
C ASP A 294 10.70 3.88 -28.30
N PHE A 295 10.57 3.12 -29.39
CA PHE A 295 9.57 2.07 -29.49
C PHE A 295 9.79 0.94 -28.46
N GLY A 296 11.05 0.58 -28.17
CA GLY A 296 11.36 -0.50 -27.24
C GLY A 296 10.87 -0.16 -25.83
N LEU A 297 11.12 1.06 -25.37
CA LEU A 297 10.64 1.52 -24.07
C LEU A 297 9.13 1.78 -24.04
N PHE A 298 8.53 2.23 -25.15
CA PHE A 298 7.08 2.32 -25.30
C PHE A 298 6.40 0.96 -25.13
N LYS A 299 6.85 -0.05 -25.88
CA LYS A 299 6.39 -1.44 -25.79
C LYS A 299 6.51 -1.97 -24.38
N ASP A 300 7.69 -1.85 -23.77
CA ASP A 300 7.94 -2.37 -22.42
C ASP A 300 7.06 -1.71 -21.36
N ARG A 301 6.76 -0.41 -21.51
CA ARG A 301 5.86 0.30 -20.59
C ARG A 301 4.42 -0.17 -20.71
N ILE A 302 3.90 -0.34 -21.92
CA ILE A 302 2.55 -0.88 -22.13
C ILE A 302 2.47 -2.31 -21.60
N GLN A 303 3.45 -3.13 -21.94
CA GLN A 303 3.55 -4.50 -21.44
C GLN A 303 3.58 -4.52 -19.91
N PHE A 304 4.39 -3.68 -19.27
CA PHE A 304 4.52 -3.62 -17.81
C PHE A 304 3.21 -3.28 -17.09
N ILE A 305 2.40 -2.35 -17.62
CA ILE A 305 1.14 -1.96 -16.95
C ILE A 305 -0.04 -2.87 -17.27
N SER A 306 0.00 -3.59 -18.41
CA SER A 306 -1.06 -4.51 -18.84
C SER A 306 -0.87 -5.94 -18.35
N SER A 307 0.31 -6.29 -17.84
CA SER A 307 0.63 -7.67 -17.43
C SER A 307 1.10 -7.77 -15.98
N ASN A 308 1.56 -8.96 -15.61
CA ASN A 308 2.19 -9.26 -14.34
C ASN A 308 3.72 -9.30 -14.50
N TYR A 309 4.44 -9.06 -13.41
CA TYR A 309 5.89 -9.11 -13.43
C TYR A 309 6.48 -9.60 -12.11
N PHE A 310 7.70 -10.14 -12.22
CA PHE A 310 8.51 -10.50 -11.08
C PHE A 310 9.41 -9.32 -10.69
N ALA A 311 9.20 -8.77 -9.49
CA ALA A 311 10.16 -7.89 -8.87
C ALA A 311 11.23 -8.74 -8.18
N TYR A 312 12.33 -9.00 -8.90
CA TYR A 312 13.42 -9.81 -8.39
C TYR A 312 14.10 -9.18 -7.17
N ARG A 313 14.34 -10.04 -6.19
CA ARG A 313 15.02 -9.78 -4.95
C ARG A 313 16.51 -10.07 -5.17
N ARG A 314 17.31 -9.06 -5.52
CA ARG A 314 18.79 -9.23 -5.56
C ARG A 314 19.36 -9.09 -4.15
N GLY A 315 20.27 -9.96 -3.75
CA GLY A 315 21.14 -9.71 -2.61
C GLY A 315 21.31 -10.87 -1.65
N VAL A 316 20.30 -11.70 -1.41
CA VAL A 316 20.45 -12.93 -0.61
C VAL A 316 19.31 -13.90 -0.97
N ASN A 317 19.57 -14.93 -1.79
CA ASN A 317 18.64 -16.04 -2.03
C ASN A 317 18.49 -16.95 -0.78
N SER A 318 19.31 -16.74 0.25
CA SER A 318 19.41 -17.62 1.43
C SER A 318 18.52 -17.25 2.62
N LEU A 319 17.58 -16.30 2.50
CA LEU A 319 16.77 -15.82 3.63
C LEU A 319 15.24 -15.95 3.42
N LYS A 320 14.78 -16.20 2.19
CA LYS A 320 13.38 -16.53 1.87
C LYS A 320 13.35 -17.44 0.66
N ASP A 321 12.45 -18.44 0.67
CA ASP A 321 12.29 -19.44 -0.39
C ASP A 321 11.97 -18.85 -1.78
N SER A 322 11.61 -17.57 -1.85
CA SER A 322 11.32 -16.89 -3.12
C SER A 322 12.27 -15.73 -3.39
N SER A 323 12.96 -15.82 -4.54
CA SER A 323 13.86 -14.82 -5.12
C SER A 323 13.13 -13.64 -5.79
N TYR A 324 11.80 -13.55 -5.67
CA TYR A 324 11.01 -12.48 -6.28
C TYR A 324 9.73 -12.16 -5.50
N VAL A 325 9.11 -11.02 -5.85
CA VAL A 325 7.73 -10.69 -5.50
C VAL A 325 6.92 -10.63 -6.78
N LYS A 326 5.76 -11.29 -6.77
CA LYS A 326 4.78 -11.22 -7.86
C LYS A 326 4.00 -9.92 -7.74
N SER A 327 3.91 -9.15 -8.81
CA SER A 327 3.11 -7.91 -8.87
C SER A 327 2.55 -7.71 -10.27
N GLY A 328 1.71 -6.71 -10.43
CA GLY A 328 1.06 -6.37 -11.69
C GLY A 328 -0.45 -6.60 -11.61
N ILE A 329 -1.11 -6.61 -12.76
CA ILE A 329 -2.55 -6.40 -12.82
C ILE A 329 -3.36 -7.45 -12.05
N TYR A 330 -3.00 -8.74 -12.16
CA TYR A 330 -3.65 -9.81 -11.41
C TYR A 330 -3.20 -9.82 -9.95
N TYR A 331 -1.89 -9.91 -9.69
CA TYR A 331 -1.39 -10.11 -8.33
C TYR A 331 -1.71 -8.94 -7.38
N ASN A 332 -1.86 -7.72 -7.90
CA ASN A 332 -2.27 -6.58 -7.09
C ASN A 332 -3.78 -6.57 -6.78
N TYR A 333 -4.59 -7.34 -7.50
CA TYR A 333 -6.07 -7.32 -7.45
C TYR A 333 -6.67 -8.73 -7.52
N HIS A 334 -5.95 -9.73 -7.02
CA HIS A 334 -6.31 -11.14 -7.16
C HIS A 334 -7.58 -11.55 -6.40
N LEU A 335 -8.17 -10.66 -5.60
CA LEU A 335 -9.45 -10.83 -4.90
C LEU A 335 -10.65 -10.31 -5.71
N CYS A 336 -10.45 -9.78 -6.91
CA CYS A 336 -11.57 -9.44 -7.79
C CYS A 336 -12.36 -10.71 -8.18
N GLY A 337 -13.67 -10.59 -8.30
CA GLY A 337 -14.59 -11.70 -8.48
C GLY A 337 -15.97 -11.40 -7.90
N VAL A 338 -16.88 -12.35 -8.08
CA VAL A 338 -18.23 -12.27 -7.55
C VAL A 338 -18.36 -13.28 -6.41
N TYR A 339 -18.79 -12.82 -5.25
CA TYR A 339 -18.88 -13.59 -4.02
C TYR A 339 -20.34 -13.73 -3.60
N GLN A 340 -20.72 -14.93 -3.17
CA GLN A 340 -22.01 -15.18 -2.55
C GLN A 340 -21.85 -16.32 -1.54
N GLY A 341 -21.83 -15.99 -0.25
CA GLY A 341 -21.46 -16.95 0.79
C GLY A 341 -20.02 -17.45 0.60
N SER A 342 -19.82 -18.77 0.67
CA SER A 342 -18.52 -19.40 0.42
C SER A 342 -18.13 -19.51 -1.05
N ILE A 343 -19.07 -19.23 -1.98
CA ILE A 343 -18.85 -19.37 -3.41
C ILE A 343 -18.19 -18.11 -3.95
N ARG A 344 -17.11 -18.31 -4.72
CA ARG A 344 -16.44 -17.25 -5.48
C ARG A 344 -16.41 -17.61 -6.96
N GLN A 345 -17.00 -16.75 -7.77
CA GLN A 345 -16.88 -16.79 -9.23
C GLN A 345 -15.76 -15.85 -9.71
N PRO A 346 -15.12 -16.17 -10.85
CA PRO A 346 -14.10 -15.31 -11.45
C PRO A 346 -14.61 -13.88 -11.75
N HIS A 347 -13.67 -12.95 -11.84
CA HIS A 347 -13.95 -11.55 -12.21
C HIS A 347 -14.40 -11.45 -13.67
N ASP A 348 -15.51 -10.75 -13.95
CA ASP A 348 -16.02 -10.56 -15.33
C ASP A 348 -15.12 -9.68 -16.21
N CYS A 349 -14.19 -8.97 -15.57
CA CYS A 349 -13.20 -8.09 -16.16
C CYS A 349 -13.79 -6.96 -17.03
N SER A 350 -15.04 -6.55 -16.77
CA SER A 350 -15.69 -5.43 -17.47
C SER A 350 -14.90 -4.13 -17.35
N ASP A 351 -14.36 -3.83 -16.17
CA ASP A 351 -13.46 -2.71 -15.89
C ASP A 351 -12.17 -2.75 -16.73
N LEU A 352 -11.57 -3.93 -16.89
CA LEU A 352 -10.36 -4.12 -17.69
C LEU A 352 -10.62 -4.12 -19.19
N LYS A 353 -11.77 -4.64 -19.65
CA LYS A 353 -12.21 -4.54 -21.05
C LYS A 353 -12.46 -3.08 -21.44
N SER A 354 -13.02 -2.27 -20.54
CA SER A 354 -13.14 -0.83 -20.72
C SER A 354 -11.77 -0.15 -20.86
N LEU A 355 -10.79 -0.59 -20.08
CA LEU A 355 -9.41 -0.09 -20.16
C LEU A 355 -8.72 -0.49 -21.48
N ASP A 356 -8.97 -1.70 -21.99
CA ASP A 356 -8.54 -2.13 -23.33
C ASP A 356 -9.17 -1.29 -24.43
N GLY A 357 -10.47 -0.99 -24.33
CA GLY A 357 -11.17 -0.08 -25.26
C GLY A 357 -10.53 1.31 -25.28
N PHE A 358 -10.23 1.86 -24.10
CA PHE A 358 -9.51 3.13 -23.98
C PHE A 358 -8.10 3.07 -24.57
N TYR A 359 -7.33 2.00 -24.30
CA TYR A 359 -6.01 1.83 -24.91
C TYR A 359 -6.07 1.76 -26.44
N ASN A 360 -7.02 1.01 -26.99
CA ASN A 360 -7.22 0.89 -28.44
C ASN A 360 -7.69 2.20 -29.08
N SER A 361 -8.52 2.98 -28.38
CA SER A 361 -8.92 4.30 -28.88
C SER A 361 -7.73 5.27 -28.96
N LEU A 362 -6.76 5.18 -28.04
CA LEU A 362 -5.51 5.96 -28.15
C LEU A 362 -4.66 5.52 -29.35
N LEU A 363 -4.58 4.20 -29.62
CA LEU A 363 -3.78 3.66 -30.72
C LEU A 363 -4.35 3.95 -32.12
N ALA A 364 -5.68 3.87 -32.28
CA ALA A 364 -6.32 3.82 -33.60
C ALA A 364 -7.60 4.66 -33.71
N GLY A 365 -8.00 5.36 -32.66
CA GLY A 365 -9.19 6.21 -32.68
C GLY A 365 -9.01 7.38 -33.66
N ARG A 366 -10.05 7.65 -34.46
CA ARG A 366 -10.04 8.75 -35.45
C ARG A 366 -9.82 10.12 -34.80
N SER A 367 -10.34 10.29 -33.59
CA SER A 367 -10.23 11.47 -32.73
C SER A 367 -9.06 11.41 -31.73
N SER A 368 -8.17 10.43 -31.81
CA SER A 368 -7.02 10.34 -30.92
C SER A 368 -6.05 11.49 -31.16
N GLU A 369 -5.67 12.21 -30.11
CA GLU A 369 -4.60 13.23 -30.16
C GLU A 369 -3.25 12.64 -30.60
N PHE A 370 -3.08 11.31 -30.48
CA PHE A 370 -1.87 10.61 -30.88
C PHE A 370 -1.94 10.06 -32.31
N ARG A 371 -3.02 10.28 -33.06
CA ARG A 371 -3.20 9.67 -34.40
C ARG A 371 -2.06 10.00 -35.37
N SER A 372 -1.60 11.25 -35.42
CA SER A 372 -0.49 11.67 -36.29
C SER A 372 0.82 10.94 -35.95
N LEU A 373 1.05 10.63 -34.67
CA LEU A 373 2.19 9.83 -34.22
C LEU A 373 2.17 8.44 -34.84
N PHE A 374 1.01 7.78 -34.84
CA PHE A 374 0.90 6.41 -35.34
C PHE A 374 0.93 6.32 -36.86
N ILE A 375 0.41 7.33 -37.58
CA ILE A 375 0.46 7.37 -39.04
C ILE A 375 1.89 7.65 -39.55
N GLY A 376 2.64 8.54 -38.89
CA GLY A 376 3.95 8.98 -39.37
C GLY A 376 5.17 8.31 -38.72
N THR A 377 5.05 7.74 -37.51
CA THR A 377 6.20 7.19 -36.75
C THR A 377 6.18 5.67 -36.63
N LEU A 378 5.01 5.05 -36.45
CA LEU A 378 4.93 3.60 -36.20
C LEU A 378 4.68 2.83 -37.50
N GLY A 379 5.61 1.95 -37.85
CA GLY A 379 5.39 1.02 -38.96
C GLY A 379 4.24 0.06 -38.68
N LYS A 380 3.62 -0.48 -39.75
CA LYS A 380 2.50 -1.44 -39.65
C LYS A 380 2.82 -2.62 -38.70
N ALA A 381 4.04 -3.16 -38.77
CA ALA A 381 4.49 -4.25 -37.92
C ALA A 381 4.54 -3.88 -36.42
N GLN A 382 5.04 -2.69 -36.10
CA GLN A 382 5.11 -2.22 -34.71
C GLN A 382 3.70 -1.98 -34.15
N LEU A 383 2.78 -1.42 -34.94
CA LEU A 383 1.39 -1.25 -34.55
C LEU A 383 0.69 -2.60 -34.28
N GLN A 384 0.96 -3.62 -35.11
CA GLN A 384 0.46 -4.98 -34.88
C GLN A 384 0.97 -5.57 -33.56
N VAL A 385 2.23 -5.31 -33.17
CA VAL A 385 2.76 -5.71 -31.86
C VAL A 385 1.97 -5.05 -30.73
N MET A 386 1.73 -3.73 -30.83
CA MET A 386 1.03 -2.98 -29.78
C MET A 386 -0.42 -3.45 -29.59
N ARG A 387 -1.13 -3.77 -30.68
CA ARG A 387 -2.52 -4.28 -30.63
C ARG A 387 -2.68 -5.61 -29.89
N ARG A 388 -1.59 -6.34 -29.63
CA ARG A 388 -1.64 -7.62 -28.89
C ARG A 388 -1.73 -7.43 -27.37
N PHE A 389 -1.41 -6.24 -26.85
CA PHE A 389 -1.49 -5.99 -25.42
C PHE A 389 -2.94 -5.80 -24.97
N SER A 390 -3.29 -6.47 -23.87
CA SER A 390 -4.61 -6.40 -23.25
C SER A 390 -4.48 -6.53 -21.74
N PHE A 391 -5.03 -5.57 -21.02
CA PHE A 391 -5.17 -5.56 -19.57
C PHE A 391 -6.07 -6.72 -19.13
N PHE A 392 -7.17 -6.96 -19.85
CA PHE A 392 -8.06 -8.09 -19.59
C PHE A 392 -7.31 -9.44 -19.68
N LYS A 393 -6.66 -9.73 -20.82
CA LYS A 393 -5.90 -10.98 -21.01
C LYS A 393 -4.73 -11.09 -20.02
N GLY A 394 -4.09 -9.97 -19.71
CA GLY A 394 -3.02 -9.92 -18.71
C GLY A 394 -3.49 -10.29 -17.30
N PHE A 395 -4.73 -9.96 -16.95
CA PHE A 395 -5.36 -10.37 -15.69
C PHE A 395 -5.84 -11.81 -15.72
N GLU A 396 -6.67 -12.16 -16.71
CA GLU A 396 -7.34 -13.46 -16.83
C GLU A 396 -6.32 -14.61 -16.96
N HIS A 397 -5.40 -14.50 -17.92
CA HIS A 397 -4.38 -15.53 -18.16
C HIS A 397 -3.12 -15.33 -17.31
N ARG A 398 -3.13 -14.35 -16.39
CA ARG A 398 -2.00 -14.01 -15.51
C ARG A 398 -0.68 -13.85 -16.28
N MET A 399 -0.75 -13.27 -17.49
CA MET A 399 0.41 -13.10 -18.37
C MET A 399 1.53 -12.43 -17.58
N THR A 400 2.70 -13.06 -17.55
CA THR A 400 3.80 -12.62 -16.70
C THR A 400 5.05 -12.34 -17.52
N VAL A 401 5.71 -11.24 -17.21
CA VAL A 401 6.85 -10.71 -17.94
C VAL A 401 8.01 -10.49 -16.99
N ARG A 402 9.23 -10.67 -17.49
CA ARG A 402 10.45 -10.48 -16.72
C ARG A 402 11.12 -9.19 -17.17
N PHE A 403 11.32 -8.29 -16.23
CA PHE A 403 12.11 -7.08 -16.44
C PHE A 403 13.29 -7.07 -15.49
N SER A 404 14.44 -6.62 -15.98
CA SER A 404 15.55 -6.32 -15.10
C SER A 404 15.19 -5.18 -14.15
N SER A 405 15.89 -5.15 -13.04
CA SER A 405 15.67 -4.17 -11.97
C SER A 405 16.00 -2.75 -12.45
N GLU A 406 16.92 -2.61 -13.41
CA GLU A 406 17.28 -1.40 -14.15
C GLU A 406 16.14 -1.01 -15.10
N ARG A 407 15.63 -1.96 -15.88
CA ARG A 407 14.55 -1.70 -16.85
C ARG A 407 13.26 -1.26 -16.17
N ILE A 408 12.89 -1.85 -15.03
CA ILE A 408 11.73 -1.40 -14.23
C ILE A 408 11.87 0.07 -13.81
N ARG A 409 13.09 0.52 -13.49
CA ARG A 409 13.35 1.91 -13.13
C ARG A 409 13.10 2.81 -14.34
N ASP A 410 13.58 2.45 -15.53
CA ASP A 410 13.39 3.24 -16.76
C ASP A 410 11.93 3.28 -17.21
N ILE A 411 11.23 2.15 -17.13
CA ILE A 411 9.79 2.04 -17.37
C ILE A 411 9.03 3.04 -16.49
N LYS A 412 9.31 3.05 -15.17
CA LYS A 412 8.57 3.86 -14.19
C LYS A 412 8.91 5.35 -14.20
N LYS A 413 9.99 5.80 -14.88
CA LYS A 413 10.42 7.22 -14.89
C LYS A 413 9.30 8.16 -15.36
N VAL A 414 8.50 7.76 -16.35
CA VAL A 414 7.52 8.63 -17.01
C VAL A 414 6.28 8.98 -16.17
N TRP A 415 6.00 8.24 -15.09
CA TRP A 415 4.86 8.51 -14.20
C TRP A 415 5.25 8.53 -12.71
N ARG A 416 6.54 8.71 -12.40
CA ARG A 416 7.04 8.70 -11.01
C ARG A 416 6.53 9.89 -10.18
N ASN A 417 6.21 11.00 -10.84
CA ASN A 417 5.79 12.26 -10.21
C ASN A 417 4.32 12.63 -10.51
N GLY A 418 3.56 11.73 -11.16
CA GLY A 418 2.15 11.91 -11.53
C GLY A 418 1.15 11.25 -10.59
#